data_AF-A0A962CP13-F1
#
_entry.id   AF-A0A962CP13-F1
#
_cell.length_a   1.000
_cell.length_b   1.000
_cell.length_c   1.000
_cell.angle_alpha   90.00
_cell.angle_beta   90.00
_cell.angle_gamma   90.00
#
_symmetry.space_group_name_H-M   'P 1'
#
loop_
_entity.id
_entity.type
_entity.pdbx_description
1 polymer ?
#
loop_
_entity_poly.entity_id
_entity_poly.type
_entity_poly.pdbx_seq_one_letter_code
_entity_poly.pdbx_strand_id
1 'polypeptide(L)'
;MSAPTTQIDFKNKSPEYFKTLADHCASFKGADTKRSITQMTVTLALFTAALIGLTLSVQSGNWLLYALLLIPTGGLLTRIFIFQHDCGHGSYFKTRKANDNVGRALSILTWTPYSFWRRTHNMHHASSGNLDKRGYGGIETITLNEFKSLPPAKQRFYRLYRNAYLLLGLGTPLFVLV
;
A
#
# COMPACT_ATOMS: atom_id res chain seq x y z
N MET A 1 13.32 -24.66 1.87
CA MET A 1 12.29 -25.00 2.87
C MET A 1 10.94 -24.84 2.20
N SER A 2 10.27 -25.94 1.88
CA SER A 2 8.89 -25.94 1.41
C SER A 2 8.00 -25.41 2.54
N ALA A 3 7.18 -24.40 2.24
CA ALA A 3 6.21 -23.90 3.22
C ALA A 3 5.23 -25.04 3.57
N PRO A 4 4.91 -25.27 4.85
CA PRO A 4 3.92 -26.26 5.23
C PRO A 4 2.56 -25.85 4.65
N THR A 5 2.00 -26.66 3.75
CA THR A 5 0.66 -26.48 3.22
C THR A 5 -0.36 -26.97 4.23
N THR A 6 -0.77 -26.09 5.14
CA THR A 6 -1.96 -26.31 5.95
C THR A 6 -3.18 -26.15 5.03
N GLN A 7 -3.91 -27.23 4.78
CA GLN A 7 -5.22 -27.17 4.12
C GLN A 7 -6.14 -26.26 4.97
N ILE A 8 -6.57 -25.13 4.39
CA ILE A 8 -7.41 -24.16 5.10
C ILE A 8 -8.87 -24.64 5.02
N ASP A 9 -9.38 -25.19 6.12
CA ASP A 9 -10.81 -25.49 6.27
C ASP A 9 -11.55 -24.33 6.96
N PHE A 10 -12.20 -23.48 6.16
CA PHE A 10 -12.97 -22.33 6.65
C PHE A 10 -14.22 -22.71 7.48
N LYS A 11 -14.63 -23.98 7.51
CA LYS A 11 -15.75 -24.44 8.34
C LYS A 11 -15.30 -24.83 9.75
N ASN A 12 -14.01 -25.11 9.93
CA ASN A 12 -13.46 -25.48 11.23
C ASN A 12 -13.35 -24.26 12.14
N LYS A 13 -13.99 -24.32 13.31
CA LYS A 13 -13.97 -23.27 14.33
C LYS A 13 -13.36 -23.73 15.65
N SER A 14 -12.61 -24.84 15.67
CA SER A 14 -12.00 -25.34 16.89
C SER A 14 -10.87 -24.41 17.38
N PRO A 15 -10.67 -24.27 18.70
CA PRO A 15 -9.55 -23.52 19.26
C PRO A 15 -8.19 -24.00 18.73
N GLU A 16 -8.02 -25.30 18.54
CA GLU A 16 -6.81 -25.92 17.99
C GLU A 16 -6.54 -25.45 16.56
N TYR A 17 -7.57 -25.36 15.72
CA TYR A 17 -7.45 -24.87 14.35
C TYR A 17 -6.97 -23.41 14.32
N PHE A 18 -7.56 -22.54 15.14
CA PHE A 18 -7.11 -21.15 15.27
C PHE A 18 -5.69 -21.04 15.84
N LYS A 19 -5.31 -21.92 16.77
CA LYS A 19 -3.93 -21.99 17.28
C LYS A 19 -2.96 -22.37 16.18
N THR A 20 -3.26 -23.38 15.37
CA THR A 20 -2.43 -23.78 14.22
C THR A 20 -2.27 -22.65 13.21
N LEU A 21 -3.35 -21.92 12.90
CA LEU A 21 -3.28 -20.73 12.03
C LEU A 21 -2.41 -19.62 12.64
N ALA A 22 -2.55 -19.35 13.94
CA ALA A 22 -1.73 -18.35 14.62
C ALA A 22 -0.24 -18.73 14.62
N ASP A 23 0.07 -20.00 14.88
CA ASP A 23 1.44 -20.53 14.85
C ASP A 23 2.04 -20.46 13.44
N HIS A 24 1.25 -20.77 12.41
CA HIS A 24 1.66 -20.61 11.02
C HIS A 24 1.99 -19.15 10.69
N CYS A 25 1.09 -18.20 11.02
CA CYS A 25 1.32 -16.77 10.81
C CYS A 25 2.52 -16.25 11.61
N ALA A 26 2.76 -16.79 12.81
CA ALA A 26 3.90 -16.41 13.65
C ALA A 26 5.26 -16.72 12.97
N SER A 27 5.33 -17.74 12.12
CA SER A 27 6.56 -18.06 11.36
C SER A 27 6.96 -16.98 10.35
N PHE A 28 6.00 -16.13 9.94
CA PHE A 28 6.24 -14.99 9.03
C PHE A 28 6.29 -13.66 9.78
N LYS A 29 6.21 -13.66 11.10
CA LYS A 29 6.21 -12.47 11.93
C LYS A 29 7.64 -11.98 12.18
N GLY A 30 7.86 -10.69 11.95
CA GLY A 30 9.08 -9.99 12.35
C GLY A 30 9.90 -9.46 11.17
N ALA A 31 10.80 -8.52 11.49
CA ALA A 31 11.64 -7.86 10.50
C ALA A 31 12.94 -8.65 10.24
N ASP A 32 13.25 -8.88 8.97
CA ASP A 32 14.56 -9.37 8.51
C ASP A 32 15.36 -8.20 7.93
N THR A 33 16.28 -7.65 8.72
CA THR A 33 17.10 -6.50 8.34
C THR A 33 17.91 -6.75 7.05
N LYS A 34 18.43 -7.96 6.84
CA LYS A 34 19.24 -8.27 5.64
C LYS A 34 18.34 -8.23 4.42
N ARG A 35 17.17 -8.85 4.49
CA ARG A 35 16.18 -8.81 3.41
C ARG A 35 15.72 -7.37 3.14
N SER A 36 15.39 -6.60 4.18
CA SER A 36 14.95 -5.21 4.04
C SER A 36 16.00 -4.34 3.33
N ILE A 37 17.27 -4.42 3.74
CA ILE A 37 18.35 -3.68 3.09
C ILE A 37 18.51 -4.11 1.64
N THR A 38 18.59 -5.42 1.36
CA THR A 38 18.76 -5.91 -0.02
C THR A 38 17.62 -5.46 -0.93
N GLN A 39 16.37 -5.59 -0.48
CA GLN A 39 15.19 -5.20 -1.27
C GLN A 39 15.15 -3.69 -1.51
N MET A 40 15.49 -2.90 -0.50
CA MET A 40 15.56 -1.44 -0.61
C MET A 40 16.67 -1.02 -1.58
N THR A 41 17.89 -1.53 -1.43
CA THR A 41 19.03 -1.19 -2.29
C THR A 41 18.76 -1.54 -3.75
N VAL A 42 18.27 -2.76 -4.02
CA VAL A 42 17.94 -3.18 -5.40
C VAL A 42 16.85 -2.31 -5.99
N THR A 43 15.79 -2.02 -5.23
CA THR A 43 14.68 -1.19 -5.73
C THR A 43 15.12 0.24 -6.01
N LEU A 44 15.92 0.85 -5.13
CA LEU A 44 16.43 2.21 -5.32
C LEU A 44 17.41 2.28 -6.51
N ALA A 45 18.27 1.28 -6.68
CA ALA A 45 19.18 1.21 -7.83
C ALA A 45 18.41 1.10 -9.15
N LEU A 46 17.41 0.21 -9.21
CA LEU A 46 16.55 0.06 -10.39
C LEU A 46 15.74 1.33 -10.67
N PHE A 47 15.22 2.00 -9.63
CA PHE A 47 14.48 3.24 -9.78
C PHE A 47 15.36 4.35 -10.34
N THR A 48 16.56 4.53 -9.79
CA THR A 48 17.54 5.50 -10.30
C THR A 48 17.94 5.18 -11.75
N ALA A 49 18.20 3.91 -12.07
CA ALA A 49 18.51 3.50 -13.44
C ALA A 49 17.34 3.80 -14.41
N ALA A 50 16.10 3.59 -13.97
CA ALA A 50 14.92 3.90 -14.76
C ALA A 50 14.75 5.42 -14.99
N LEU A 51 15.02 6.25 -13.97
CA LEU A 51 15.03 7.72 -14.12
C LEU A 51 16.10 8.21 -15.10
N ILE A 52 17.31 7.62 -15.04
CA ILE A 52 18.37 7.90 -16.02
C ILE A 52 17.91 7.47 -17.42
N GLY A 53 17.33 6.27 -17.55
CA GLY A 53 16.80 5.77 -18.81
C GLY A 53 15.72 6.67 -19.40
N LEU A 54 14.77 7.15 -18.59
CA LEU A 54 13.76 8.13 -19.00
C LEU A 54 14.40 9.43 -19.49
N THR A 55 15.39 9.94 -18.77
CA THR A 55 16.10 11.18 -19.14
C THR A 55 16.83 11.03 -20.49
N LEU A 56 17.58 9.94 -20.67
CA LEU A 56 18.28 9.63 -21.92
C LEU A 56 17.30 9.40 -23.08
N SER A 57 16.14 8.81 -22.82
CA SER A 57 15.09 8.60 -23.82
C SER A 57 14.56 9.92 -24.36
N VAL A 58 14.32 10.90 -23.48
CA VAL A 58 13.93 12.26 -23.88
C VAL A 58 15.03 12.95 -24.67
N GLN A 59 16.28 12.90 -24.18
CA GLN A 59 17.42 13.55 -24.85
C GLN A 59 17.71 12.98 -26.24
N SER A 60 17.50 11.68 -26.43
CA SER A 60 17.69 11.01 -27.73
C SER A 60 16.46 11.07 -28.65
N GLY A 61 15.33 11.63 -28.18
CA GLY A 61 14.06 11.62 -28.91
C GLY A 61 13.40 10.24 -29.02
N ASN A 62 13.86 9.24 -28.26
CA ASN A 62 13.30 7.89 -28.27
C ASN A 62 12.05 7.79 -27.39
N TRP A 63 10.93 8.28 -27.92
CA TRP A 63 9.65 8.29 -27.22
C TRP A 63 9.08 6.90 -26.93
N LEU A 64 9.42 5.89 -27.74
CA LEU A 64 9.01 4.52 -27.48
C LEU A 64 9.68 3.97 -26.21
N LEU A 65 11.00 4.15 -26.08
CA LEU A 65 11.71 3.76 -24.87
C LEU A 65 11.20 4.52 -23.64
N TYR A 66 10.94 5.82 -23.80
CA TYR A 66 10.33 6.62 -22.73
C TYR A 66 9.00 6.01 -22.26
N ALA A 67 8.09 5.73 -23.20
CA ALA A 67 6.77 5.16 -22.89
C ALA A 67 6.88 3.78 -22.20
N LEU A 68 7.80 2.93 -22.66
CA LEU A 68 8.03 1.61 -22.07
C LEU A 68 8.58 1.70 -20.64
N LEU A 69 9.37 2.73 -20.32
CA LEU A 69 9.96 2.91 -18.99
C LEU A 69 8.99 3.55 -17.98
N LEU A 70 7.91 4.20 -18.41
CA LEU A 70 6.95 4.85 -17.50
C LEU A 70 6.33 3.87 -16.49
N ILE A 71 5.81 2.74 -16.98
CA ILE A 71 5.13 1.73 -16.16
C ILE A 71 6.07 1.13 -15.10
N PRO A 72 7.25 0.57 -15.43
CA PRO A 72 8.15 0.03 -14.43
C PRO A 72 8.67 1.10 -13.46
N THR A 73 8.89 2.34 -13.92
CA THR A 73 9.30 3.44 -13.04
C THR A 73 8.23 3.75 -12.00
N GLY A 74 6.97 3.87 -12.42
CA GLY A 74 5.83 4.08 -11.51
C GLY A 74 5.63 2.91 -10.54
N GLY A 75 5.80 1.67 -11.01
CA GLY A 75 5.76 0.48 -10.15
C GLY A 75 6.87 0.47 -9.10
N LEU A 76 8.09 0.87 -9.46
CA LEU A 76 9.21 1.01 -8.53
C LEU A 76 8.96 2.11 -7.49
N LEU A 77 8.42 3.27 -7.90
CA LEU A 77 8.03 4.33 -6.97
C LEU A 77 6.95 3.86 -5.98
N THR A 78 5.94 3.13 -6.47
CA THR A 78 4.90 2.51 -5.64
C THR A 78 5.52 1.54 -4.64
N ARG A 79 6.52 0.76 -5.06
CA ARG A 79 7.24 -0.15 -4.18
C ARG A 79 8.07 0.58 -3.11
N ILE A 80 8.68 1.70 -3.45
CA ILE A 80 9.36 2.57 -2.47
C ILE A 80 8.35 3.10 -1.44
N PHE A 81 7.15 3.48 -1.88
CA PHE A 81 6.06 3.84 -0.97
C PHE A 81 5.64 2.68 -0.06
N ILE A 82 5.58 1.44 -0.56
CA ILE A 82 5.33 0.26 0.27
C ILE A 82 6.39 0.11 1.37
N PHE A 83 7.67 0.35 1.08
CA PHE A 83 8.73 0.32 2.11
C PHE A 83 8.57 1.43 3.14
N GLN A 84 8.21 2.64 2.70
CA GLN A 84 7.86 3.73 3.62
C GLN A 84 6.64 3.38 4.48
N HIS A 85 5.63 2.73 3.90
CA HIS A 85 4.42 2.28 4.58
C HIS A 85 4.74 1.29 5.69
N ASP A 86 5.54 0.27 5.38
CA ASP A 86 5.96 -0.74 6.36
C ASP A 86 6.83 -0.12 7.47
N CYS A 87 7.65 0.88 7.12
CA CYS A 87 8.33 1.71 8.12
C CYS A 87 7.33 2.48 9.00
N GLY A 88 6.22 2.98 8.45
CA GLY A 88 5.13 3.61 9.21
C GLY A 88 4.55 2.69 10.29
N HIS A 89 4.32 1.43 9.93
CA HIS A 89 3.89 0.37 10.83
C HIS A 89 4.98 -0.11 11.80
N GLY A 90 6.25 0.15 11.48
CA GLY A 90 7.39 -0.29 12.27
C GLY A 90 7.77 -1.74 12.03
N SER A 91 7.32 -2.34 10.92
CA SER A 91 7.54 -3.74 10.58
C SER A 91 8.71 -3.97 9.62
N TYR A 92 9.22 -2.93 8.97
CA TYR A 92 10.28 -3.06 7.95
C TYR A 92 11.67 -3.33 8.56
N PHE A 93 11.99 -2.69 9.68
CA PHE A 93 13.21 -2.93 10.47
C PHE A 93 12.89 -3.37 11.89
N LYS A 94 13.88 -3.97 12.58
CA LYS A 94 13.73 -4.44 13.97
C LYS A 94 13.51 -3.33 15.00
N THR A 95 13.93 -2.09 14.72
CA THR A 95 13.84 -0.98 15.69
C THR A 95 12.98 0.16 15.16
N ARG A 96 12.22 0.80 16.06
CA ARG A 96 11.38 1.95 15.71
C ARG A 96 12.18 3.10 15.10
N LYS A 97 13.37 3.39 15.65
CA LYS A 97 14.24 4.47 15.18
C LYS A 97 14.70 4.26 13.74
N ALA A 98 15.08 3.03 13.36
CA ALA A 98 15.47 2.72 12.00
C ALA A 98 14.31 2.91 11.02
N ASN A 99 13.13 2.38 11.36
CA ASN A 99 11.92 2.57 10.56
C ASN A 99 11.57 4.06 10.39
N ASP A 100 11.54 4.82 11.48
CA ASP A 100 11.16 6.23 11.41
C ASP A 100 12.18 7.08 10.61
N ASN A 101 13.48 6.75 10.67
CA ASN A 101 14.50 7.46 9.89
C ASN A 101 14.43 7.11 8.40
N VAL A 102 14.34 5.82 8.07
CA VAL A 102 14.25 5.38 6.67
C VAL A 102 12.94 5.84 6.05
N GLY A 103 11.81 5.72 6.75
CA GLY A 103 10.52 6.20 6.27
C GLY A 103 10.52 7.70 5.94
N ARG A 104 11.20 8.53 6.76
CA ARG A 104 11.41 9.96 6.44
C ARG A 104 12.29 10.16 5.22
N ALA A 105 13.38 9.42 5.08
CA ALA A 105 14.25 9.54 3.91
C ALA A 105 13.50 9.17 2.62
N LEU A 106 12.76 8.06 2.62
CA LEU A 106 11.97 7.62 1.47
C LEU A 106 10.83 8.60 1.14
N SER A 107 10.30 9.34 2.13
CA SER A 107 9.24 10.33 1.90
C SER A 107 9.61 11.47 0.96
N ILE A 108 10.90 11.75 0.81
CA ILE A 108 11.40 12.72 -0.17
C ILE A 108 11.15 12.22 -1.59
N LEU A 109 11.33 10.92 -1.84
CA LEU A 109 11.12 10.32 -3.15
C LEU A 109 9.63 10.13 -3.46
N THR A 110 8.85 9.73 -2.46
CA THR A 110 7.41 9.45 -2.62
C THR A 110 6.53 10.70 -2.53
N TRP A 111 7.12 11.85 -2.19
CA TRP A 111 6.40 13.11 -1.99
C TRP A 111 5.27 12.98 -0.96
N THR A 112 5.42 12.07 0.01
CA THR A 112 4.39 11.74 0.98
C THR A 112 4.90 11.97 2.40
N PRO A 113 4.64 13.13 3.04
CA PRO A 113 5.25 13.52 4.31
C PRO A 113 5.08 12.46 5.41
N TYR A 114 6.19 11.84 5.83
CA TYR A 114 6.14 10.61 6.63
C TYR A 114 5.35 10.74 7.94
N SER A 115 5.58 11.77 8.74
CA SER A 115 4.94 11.91 10.06
C SER A 115 3.43 12.12 9.95
N PHE A 116 2.98 12.96 9.00
CA PHE A 116 1.56 13.21 8.74
C PHE A 116 0.90 11.94 8.21
N TRP A 117 1.48 11.36 7.16
CA TRP A 117 0.98 10.15 6.53
C TRP A 117 0.90 8.98 7.51
N ARG A 118 1.94 8.71 8.30
CA ARG A 118 1.94 7.66 9.32
C ARG A 118 0.78 7.84 10.31
N ARG A 119 0.53 9.08 10.77
CA ARG A 119 -0.55 9.37 11.71
C ARG A 119 -1.91 9.10 11.07
N THR A 120 -2.19 9.66 9.90
CA THR A 120 -3.48 9.50 9.22
C THR A 120 -3.73 8.06 8.80
N HIS A 121 -2.69 7.37 8.34
CA HIS A 121 -2.74 5.96 7.98
C HIS A 121 -2.99 5.04 9.17
N ASN A 122 -2.38 5.30 10.33
CA ASN A 122 -2.68 4.56 11.55
C ASN A 122 -4.13 4.78 12.01
N MET A 123 -4.66 6.01 11.88
CA MET A 123 -6.07 6.28 12.16
C MET A 123 -6.98 5.51 11.20
N HIS A 124 -6.65 5.49 9.90
CA HIS A 124 -7.36 4.68 8.91
C HIS A 124 -7.39 3.21 9.31
N HIS A 125 -6.26 2.59 9.64
CA HIS A 125 -6.24 1.18 10.05
C HIS A 125 -7.01 0.91 11.34
N ALA A 126 -7.03 1.85 12.28
CA ALA A 126 -7.77 1.72 13.53
C ALA A 126 -9.28 1.83 13.35
N SER A 127 -9.77 2.48 12.28
CA SER A 127 -11.19 2.68 12.03
C SER A 127 -11.73 2.04 10.75
N SER A 128 -10.88 1.42 9.94
CA SER A 128 -11.29 0.78 8.67
C SER A 128 -12.33 -0.30 8.94
N GLY A 129 -13.46 -0.23 8.22
CA GLY A 129 -14.60 -1.13 8.41
C GLY A 129 -15.48 -0.79 9.62
N ASN A 130 -15.18 0.25 10.40
CA ASN A 130 -16.00 0.70 11.52
C ASN A 130 -16.89 1.88 11.09
N LEU A 131 -18.20 1.61 10.93
CA LEU A 131 -19.19 2.60 10.51
C LEU A 131 -19.46 3.70 11.56
N ASP A 132 -19.04 3.54 12.82
CA ASP A 132 -19.16 4.58 13.84
C ASP A 132 -17.95 5.52 13.86
N LYS A 133 -16.86 5.13 13.18
CA LYS A 133 -15.58 5.87 13.15
C LYS A 133 -15.15 6.22 11.72
N ARG A 134 -16.11 6.70 10.92
CA ARG A 134 -15.86 7.18 9.55
C ARG A 134 -15.01 8.46 9.58
N GLY A 135 -14.22 8.71 8.53
CA GLY A 135 -13.44 9.94 8.41
C GLY A 135 -12.06 9.71 7.82
N TYR A 136 -11.03 10.26 8.49
CA TYR A 136 -9.66 10.39 7.98
C TYR A 136 -9.11 9.13 7.30
N GLY A 137 -8.78 9.27 6.01
CA GLY A 137 -8.18 8.22 5.19
C GLY A 137 -9.11 7.05 4.84
N GLY A 138 -10.36 7.05 5.30
CA GLY A 138 -11.33 5.99 5.00
C GLY A 138 -11.95 6.12 3.60
N ILE A 139 -12.22 4.98 2.97
CA ILE A 139 -13.09 4.93 1.79
C ILE A 139 -14.52 5.10 2.30
N GLU A 140 -15.23 6.10 1.78
CA GLU A 140 -16.59 6.39 2.20
C GLU A 140 -17.46 5.15 2.02
N THR A 141 -18.04 4.69 3.11
CA THR A 141 -18.89 3.50 3.16
C THR A 141 -20.14 3.87 3.93
N ILE A 142 -21.28 3.83 3.24
CA ILE A 142 -22.58 4.15 3.83
C ILE A 142 -23.43 2.88 3.99
N THR A 143 -24.34 2.91 4.96
CA THR A 143 -25.32 1.84 5.20
C THR A 143 -26.34 1.76 4.08
N LEU A 144 -27.07 0.65 4.02
CA LEU A 144 -28.18 0.51 3.07
C LEU A 144 -29.27 1.57 3.28
N ASN A 145 -29.56 1.93 4.54
CA ASN A 145 -30.57 2.93 4.86
C ASN A 145 -30.13 4.33 4.42
N GLU A 146 -28.87 4.69 4.66
CA GLU A 146 -28.27 5.94 4.17
C GLU A 146 -28.25 5.98 2.64
N PHE A 147 -27.90 4.87 1.98
CA PHE A 147 -27.93 4.80 0.52
C PHE A 147 -29.34 5.01 -0.05
N LYS A 148 -30.35 4.39 0.56
CA LYS A 148 -31.76 4.51 0.12
C LYS A 148 -32.34 5.91 0.37
N SER A 149 -31.83 6.66 1.34
CA SER A 149 -32.27 8.04 1.59
C SER A 149 -31.61 9.07 0.65
N LEU A 150 -30.59 8.68 -0.12
CA LEU A 150 -29.96 9.56 -1.11
C LEU A 150 -30.85 9.79 -2.34
N PRO A 151 -30.80 10.99 -2.96
CA PRO A 151 -31.38 11.22 -4.28
C PRO A 151 -30.82 10.27 -5.35
N PRO A 152 -31.58 9.92 -6.41
CA PRO A 152 -31.15 8.95 -7.43
C PRO A 152 -29.82 9.29 -8.12
N ALA A 153 -29.49 10.58 -8.28
CA ALA A 153 -28.20 11.00 -8.83
C ALA A 153 -27.03 10.64 -7.90
N LYS A 154 -27.18 10.88 -6.59
CA LYS A 154 -26.16 10.53 -5.58
C LYS A 154 -26.00 9.02 -5.41
N GLN A 155 -27.10 8.27 -5.53
CA GLN A 155 -27.03 6.80 -5.55
C GLN A 155 -26.21 6.28 -6.74
N ARG A 156 -26.43 6.84 -7.94
CA ARG A 156 -25.65 6.50 -9.14
C ARG A 156 -24.18 6.86 -8.98
N PHE A 157 -23.89 8.07 -8.50
CA PHE A 157 -22.52 8.49 -8.21
C PHE A 157 -21.83 7.59 -7.19
N TYR A 158 -22.49 7.26 -6.08
CA TYR A 158 -21.94 6.36 -5.07
C TYR A 158 -21.62 4.97 -5.64
N ARG A 159 -22.48 4.42 -6.51
CA ARG A 159 -22.18 3.15 -7.21
C ARG A 159 -20.96 3.24 -8.12
N LEU A 160 -20.77 4.37 -8.80
CA LEU A 160 -19.58 4.62 -9.63
C LEU A 160 -18.33 4.75 -8.74
N TYR A 161 -18.39 5.58 -7.69
CA TYR A 161 -17.32 5.73 -6.70
C TYR A 161 -16.91 4.38 -6.08
N ARG A 162 -17.89 3.51 -5.77
CA ARG A 162 -17.66 2.18 -5.18
C ARG A 162 -17.42 1.07 -6.22
N ASN A 163 -17.38 1.39 -7.51
CA ASN A 163 -17.02 0.41 -8.53
C ASN A 163 -15.53 0.07 -8.42
N ALA A 164 -15.18 -1.22 -8.37
CA ALA A 164 -13.81 -1.66 -8.12
C ALA A 164 -12.80 -1.13 -9.17
N TYR A 165 -13.18 -1.08 -10.45
CA TYR A 165 -12.30 -0.58 -11.52
C TYR A 165 -12.03 0.91 -11.36
N LEU A 166 -13.07 1.70 -11.02
CA LEU A 166 -12.92 3.13 -10.81
C LEU A 166 -12.12 3.41 -9.54
N LEU A 167 -12.49 2.78 -8.42
CA LEU A 167 -11.84 3.00 -7.13
C LEU A 167 -10.36 2.61 -7.16
N LEU A 168 -10.03 1.42 -7.68
CA LEU A 168 -8.65 0.93 -7.71
C LEU A 168 -7.85 1.50 -8.88
N GLY A 169 -8.45 1.59 -10.07
CA GLY A 169 -7.76 1.99 -11.29
C GLY A 169 -7.59 3.50 -11.46
N LEU A 170 -8.60 4.31 -11.11
CA LEU A 170 -8.56 5.77 -11.27
C LEU A 170 -8.53 6.51 -9.92
N GLY A 171 -9.24 6.00 -8.91
CA GLY A 171 -9.34 6.61 -7.59
C GLY A 171 -8.00 6.68 -6.89
N THR A 172 -7.20 5.61 -6.92
CA THR A 172 -5.87 5.58 -6.30
C THR A 172 -4.90 6.59 -6.95
N PRO A 173 -4.72 6.63 -8.28
CA PRO A 173 -3.90 7.66 -8.91
C PRO A 173 -4.38 9.09 -8.62
N LEU A 174 -5.69 9.34 -8.69
CA LEU A 174 -6.24 10.68 -8.42
C LEU A 174 -6.01 11.10 -6.98
N PHE A 175 -6.26 10.24 -6.00
CA PHE A 175 -6.05 10.54 -4.57
C PHE A 175 -4.58 10.86 -4.23
N VAL A 176 -3.62 10.36 -5.01
CA VAL A 176 -2.19 10.67 -4.82
C VAL A 176 -1.80 12.00 -5.49
N LEU A 177 -2.62 12.52 -6.43
CA LEU A 177 -2.37 13.76 -7.16
C LEU A 177 -3.03 15.01 -6.53
N VAL A 178 -3.93 14.85 -5.55
CA VAL A 178 -4.63 15.95 -4.85
C VAL A 178 -4.29 15.96 -3.37
#